data_AF-A0A8S3Y621-F1
#
_entry.id   AF-A0A8S3Y621-F1
#
_cell.length_a   1.000
_cell.length_b   1.000
_cell.length_c   1.000
_cell.angle_alpha   90.00
_cell.angle_beta   90.00
_cell.angle_gamma   90.00
#
_symmetry.space_group_name_H-M   'P 1'
#
loop_
_entity.id
_entity.type
_entity.pdbx_description
1 polymer ?
#
loop_
_entity_poly.entity_id
_entity_poly.type
_entity_poly.pdbx_seq_one_letter_code
_entity_poly.pdbx_strand_id
1 'polypeptide(L)'
;MNKLEVDAYFELLESILTVDDGVLKPSCIFNMDETGLQLNNRPGHVLAEKGTKAVSTVTSTEKGETITVIACCNAEDGHSTHCNSVEMLEYAKDNDITLLSMPSHTSHYLQPLDRTVFKSLKTHFYEQCRLWLKQNPGRRITRLSFGRLLNKAWGKAASAENAIADFKATGVHPFNPSAIPDYAFTLELTKQISKSQNECTATVMVEE
;
A
#
# COMPACT_ATOMS: atom_id res chain seq x y z
N MET A 1 9.49 8.84 -9.43
CA MET A 1 10.44 8.27 -8.46
C MET A 1 11.84 8.65 -8.89
N ASN A 2 12.76 8.84 -7.96
CA ASN A 2 14.17 9.10 -8.27
C ASN A 2 14.85 7.77 -8.63
N LYS A 3 15.44 7.68 -9.83
CA LYS A 3 16.07 6.44 -10.31
C LYS A 3 17.29 6.06 -9.46
N LEU A 4 18.12 7.03 -9.09
CA LEU A 4 19.33 6.79 -8.28
C LEU A 4 19.01 6.23 -6.89
N GLU A 5 17.95 6.72 -6.26
CA GLU A 5 17.53 6.23 -4.94
C GLU A 5 16.94 4.81 -5.01
N VAL A 6 16.22 4.50 -6.09
CA VAL A 6 15.66 3.16 -6.31
C VAL A 6 16.76 2.16 -6.65
N ASP A 7 17.72 2.53 -7.47
CA ASP A 7 18.87 1.68 -7.81
C ASP A 7 19.70 1.39 -6.54
N ALA A 8 20.01 2.42 -5.75
CA ALA A 8 20.71 2.26 -4.46
C ALA A 8 19.94 1.36 -3.47
N TYR A 9 18.61 1.43 -3.47
CA TYR A 9 17.77 0.52 -2.68
C TYR A 9 17.89 -0.93 -3.15
N PHE A 10 17.86 -1.19 -4.46
CA PHE A 10 17.99 -2.55 -4.99
C PHE A 10 19.40 -3.12 -4.78
N GLU A 11 20.45 -2.30 -4.88
CA GLU A 11 21.82 -2.70 -4.54
C GLU A 11 21.95 -3.10 -3.06
N LEU A 12 21.37 -2.30 -2.15
CA LEU A 12 21.35 -2.61 -0.73
C LEU A 12 20.52 -3.87 -0.44
N LEU A 13 19.36 -4.01 -1.08
CA LEU A 13 18.51 -5.20 -0.97
C LEU A 13 19.25 -6.46 -1.44
N GLU A 14 19.96 -6.40 -2.57
CA GLU A 14 20.76 -7.52 -3.07
C GLU A 14 21.85 -7.91 -2.07
N SER A 15 22.54 -6.92 -1.50
CA SER A 15 23.56 -7.19 -0.48
C SER A 15 22.96 -7.91 0.73
N ILE A 16 21.79 -7.48 1.22
CA ILE A 16 21.09 -8.07 2.37
C ILE A 16 20.64 -9.50 2.05
N LEU A 17 20.07 -9.72 0.86
CA LEU A 17 19.57 -11.03 0.44
C LEU A 17 20.68 -12.09 0.27
N THR A 18 21.95 -11.67 0.21
CA THR A 18 23.12 -12.51 -0.07
C THR A 18 24.13 -12.64 1.08
N VAL A 19 23.89 -12.01 2.25
CA VAL A 19 24.89 -11.85 3.34
C VAL A 19 25.50 -13.14 3.89
N ASP A 20 24.83 -14.30 3.84
CA ASP A 20 25.27 -15.52 4.56
C ASP A 20 25.57 -16.74 3.67
N ASP A 21 26.19 -16.57 2.49
CA ASP A 21 26.48 -17.65 1.51
C ASP A 21 25.24 -18.46 1.05
N GLY A 22 24.05 -18.02 1.48
CA GLY A 22 22.76 -18.62 1.23
C GLY A 22 21.73 -17.53 0.95
N VAL A 23 20.97 -17.72 -0.13
CA VAL A 23 19.86 -16.84 -0.49
C VAL A 23 18.85 -16.86 0.67
N LEU A 24 18.58 -15.69 1.24
CA LEU A 24 17.54 -15.50 2.26
C LEU A 24 16.24 -16.15 1.78
N LYS A 25 15.67 -17.02 2.62
CA LYS A 25 14.43 -17.71 2.26
C LYS A 25 13.29 -16.70 2.15
N PRO A 26 12.35 -16.86 1.20
CA PRO A 26 11.19 -15.97 1.10
C PRO A 26 10.36 -15.88 2.40
N SER A 27 10.34 -16.93 3.23
CA SER A 27 9.72 -16.91 4.57
C SER A 27 10.34 -15.92 5.55
N CYS A 28 11.56 -15.45 5.30
CA CYS A 28 12.28 -14.49 6.13
C CYS A 28 12.16 -13.05 5.61
N ILE A 29 11.49 -12.83 4.47
CA ILE A 29 11.30 -11.50 3.88
C ILE A 29 9.89 -11.03 4.22
N PHE A 30 9.78 -9.96 4.99
CA PHE A 30 8.51 -9.40 5.43
C PHE A 30 8.31 -7.99 4.87
N ASN A 31 7.10 -7.70 4.45
CA ASN A 31 6.61 -6.36 4.18
C ASN A 31 5.58 -5.97 5.24
N MET A 32 5.64 -4.74 5.72
CA MET A 32 4.72 -4.20 6.72
C MET A 32 4.31 -2.79 6.30
N ASP A 33 3.01 -2.52 6.38
CA ASP A 33 2.45 -1.21 6.05
C ASP A 33 1.08 -1.01 6.71
N GLU A 34 0.57 0.21 6.67
CA GLU A 34 -0.69 0.62 7.27
C GLU A 34 -1.73 1.05 6.24
N THR A 35 -3.00 0.79 6.52
CA THR A 35 -4.10 1.24 5.66
C THR A 35 -5.27 1.77 6.46
N GLY A 36 -5.81 2.89 6.01
CA GLY A 36 -7.03 3.48 6.56
C GLY A 36 -8.28 2.85 5.95
N LEU A 37 -9.17 2.31 6.79
CA LEU A 37 -10.51 1.86 6.42
C LEU A 37 -11.54 2.83 6.99
N GLN A 38 -12.28 3.49 6.09
CA GLN A 38 -13.30 4.45 6.49
C GLN A 38 -14.61 3.73 6.79
N LEU A 39 -15.29 4.11 7.87
CA LEU A 39 -16.61 3.56 8.22
C LEU A 39 -17.77 4.28 7.49
N ASN A 40 -17.47 5.33 6.72
CA ASN A 40 -18.46 6.03 5.91
C ASN A 40 -18.81 5.21 4.66
N ASN A 41 -20.02 4.63 4.64
CA ASN A 41 -20.48 4.01 3.40
C ASN A 41 -20.80 5.11 2.39
N ARG A 42 -20.03 5.18 1.28
CA ARG A 42 -20.46 5.97 0.12
C ARG A 42 -21.78 5.38 -0.37
N PRO A 43 -22.85 6.18 -0.53
CA PRO A 43 -24.10 5.65 -1.05
C PRO A 43 -23.89 5.06 -2.44
N GLY A 44 -24.50 3.91 -2.69
CA GLY A 44 -24.56 3.35 -4.04
C GLY A 44 -25.41 4.22 -4.97
N HIS A 45 -25.31 3.98 -6.27
CA HIS A 45 -26.19 4.62 -7.24
C HIS A 45 -27.65 4.25 -6.98
N VAL A 46 -28.53 5.25 -6.97
CA VAL A 46 -29.99 5.04 -6.85
C VAL A 46 -30.60 5.28 -8.22
N LEU A 47 -31.33 4.28 -8.71
CA LEU A 47 -32.21 4.41 -9.86
C LEU A 47 -33.53 5.01 -9.37
N ALA A 48 -33.90 6.15 -9.94
CA ALA A 48 -35.16 6.82 -9.67
C ALA A 48 -35.85 7.17 -10.99
N GLU A 49 -37.19 7.21 -10.98
CA GLU A 49 -37.97 7.60 -12.14
C GLU A 49 -37.71 9.08 -12.47
N LYS A 50 -37.56 9.39 -13.77
CA LYS A 50 -37.29 10.75 -14.25
C LYS A 50 -38.41 11.69 -13.82
N GLY A 51 -38.13 12.60 -12.88
CA GLY A 51 -39.10 13.51 -12.29
C GLY A 51 -39.35 13.31 -10.78
N THR A 52 -38.77 12.26 -10.19
CA THR A 52 -38.84 12.02 -8.74
C THR A 52 -38.06 13.11 -7.98
N LYS A 53 -38.76 13.87 -7.14
CA LYS A 53 -38.17 14.97 -6.35
C LYS A 53 -37.50 14.53 -5.05
N ALA A 54 -37.85 13.35 -4.54
CA ALA A 54 -37.30 12.80 -3.29
C ALA A 54 -36.60 11.47 -3.55
N VAL A 55 -35.28 11.54 -3.79
CA VAL A 55 -34.41 10.38 -3.92
C VAL A 55 -33.56 10.31 -2.65
N SER A 56 -33.77 9.29 -1.82
CA SER A 56 -32.99 9.09 -0.60
C SER A 56 -32.01 7.94 -0.77
N THR A 57 -30.81 8.13 -0.23
CA THR A 57 -29.80 7.08 -0.08
C THR A 57 -29.60 6.85 1.41
N VAL A 58 -29.55 5.59 1.84
CA VAL A 58 -29.19 5.27 3.22
C VAL A 58 -27.70 5.52 3.38
N THR A 59 -27.36 6.66 3.96
CA THR A 59 -25.98 7.03 4.33
C THR A 59 -25.89 7.28 5.83
N SER A 60 -24.74 6.96 6.41
CA SER A 60 -24.45 7.35 7.79
C SER A 60 -24.30 8.87 7.86
N THR A 61 -25.08 9.53 8.70
CA THR A 61 -25.23 11.00 8.78
C THR A 61 -24.08 11.75 9.48
N GLU A 62 -23.00 11.07 9.86
CA GLU A 62 -21.94 11.62 10.72
C GLU A 62 -20.53 11.54 10.08
N LYS A 63 -19.62 12.41 10.54
CA LYS A 63 -18.20 12.51 10.12
C LYS A 63 -17.54 11.12 10.11
N GLY A 64 -16.92 10.75 9.00
CA GLY A 64 -16.35 9.41 8.80
C GLY A 64 -15.23 9.09 9.80
N GLU A 65 -15.49 8.15 10.71
CA GLU A 65 -14.44 7.53 11.51
C GLU A 65 -13.58 6.65 10.59
N THR A 66 -12.26 6.84 10.64
CA THR A 66 -11.28 6.01 9.92
C THR A 66 -10.53 5.17 10.94
N ILE A 67 -10.49 3.86 10.72
CA ILE A 67 -9.70 2.94 11.53
C ILE A 67 -8.47 2.55 10.73
N THR A 68 -7.28 2.78 11.30
CA THR A 68 -6.00 2.34 10.73
C THR A 68 -5.78 0.88 11.08
N VAL A 69 -5.43 0.08 10.07
CA VAL A 69 -5.06 -1.32 10.21
C VAL A 69 -3.62 -1.46 9.75
N ILE A 70 -2.76 -2.00 10.61
CA ILE A 70 -1.39 -2.40 10.25
C ILE A 70 -1.42 -3.84 9.78
N ALA A 71 -0.77 -4.10 8.66
CA ALA A 71 -0.66 -5.40 8.02
C ALA A 71 0.81 -5.78 7.87
N CYS A 72 1.09 -7.08 7.95
CA CYS A 72 2.38 -7.65 7.62
C CYS A 72 2.16 -8.91 6.77
N CYS A 73 2.95 -9.09 5.71
CA CYS A 73 2.97 -10.31 4.91
C CYS A 73 4.41 -10.69 4.60
N ASN A 74 4.66 -11.99 4.39
CA ASN A 74 5.96 -12.46 3.93
C ASN A 74 5.89 -12.91 2.46
N ALA A 75 7.04 -13.26 1.89
CA ALA A 75 7.15 -13.65 0.49
C ALA A 75 6.87 -15.16 0.20
N GLU A 76 6.59 -16.00 1.21
CA GLU A 76 6.38 -17.46 1.06
C GLU A 76 4.96 -17.91 1.46
N ASP A 77 4.40 -17.41 2.55
CA ASP A 77 3.11 -17.77 3.12
C ASP A 77 2.54 -16.60 3.96
N GLY A 78 1.36 -16.08 3.59
CA GLY A 78 0.76 -14.82 4.06
C GLY A 78 0.38 -14.70 5.55
N HIS A 79 1.18 -15.25 6.47
CA HIS A 79 1.01 -15.17 7.91
C HIS A 79 1.46 -13.80 8.45
N SER A 80 0.50 -13.07 9.00
CA SER A 80 0.69 -11.72 9.56
C SER A 80 0.79 -11.75 11.09
N THR A 81 1.82 -11.11 11.66
CA THR A 81 1.89 -10.78 13.09
C THR A 81 1.87 -9.25 13.28
N HIS A 82 1.30 -8.82 14.40
CA HIS A 82 1.15 -7.41 14.76
C HIS A 82 2.37 -6.97 15.59
N CYS A 83 3.02 -5.86 15.22
CA CYS A 83 4.09 -5.27 16.04
C CYS A 83 3.96 -3.74 16.09
N ASN A 84 4.32 -3.15 17.23
CA ASN A 84 4.29 -1.71 17.48
C ASN A 84 5.67 -1.20 17.98
N SER A 85 5.97 0.07 17.65
CA SER A 85 6.93 1.08 18.14
C SER A 85 8.21 0.72 18.93
N VAL A 86 9.30 1.49 18.67
CA VAL A 86 10.61 1.67 19.37
C VAL A 86 11.27 0.43 19.97
N GLU A 87 10.59 -0.26 20.87
CA GLU A 87 10.89 -1.64 21.29
C GLU A 87 11.11 -2.55 20.08
N MET A 88 10.44 -2.28 18.95
CA MET A 88 10.65 -3.00 17.69
C MET A 88 12.05 -2.79 17.09
N LEU A 89 12.67 -1.61 17.23
CA LEU A 89 14.03 -1.38 16.73
C LEU A 89 15.05 -2.11 17.59
N GLU A 90 14.86 -2.08 18.91
CA GLU A 90 15.69 -2.81 19.88
C GLU A 90 15.50 -4.32 19.70
N TYR A 91 14.25 -4.79 19.60
CA TYR A 91 13.93 -6.18 19.31
C TYR A 91 14.48 -6.64 17.97
N ALA A 92 14.36 -5.82 16.93
CA ALA A 92 14.90 -6.14 15.61
C ALA A 92 16.42 -6.30 15.69
N LYS A 93 17.10 -5.40 16.39
CA LYS A 93 18.54 -5.50 16.64
C LYS A 93 18.91 -6.74 17.45
N ASP A 94 18.14 -7.05 18.50
CA ASP A 94 18.40 -8.17 19.41
C ASP A 94 18.07 -9.55 18.79
N ASN A 95 17.29 -9.57 17.70
CA ASN A 95 16.88 -10.79 16.99
C ASN A 95 17.42 -10.84 15.54
N ASP A 96 18.44 -10.04 15.21
CA ASP A 96 19.09 -10.00 13.90
C ASP A 96 18.11 -9.76 12.72
N ILE A 97 17.08 -8.94 12.95
CA ILE A 97 16.11 -8.51 11.94
C ILE A 97 16.63 -7.23 11.29
N THR A 98 16.95 -7.32 10.00
CA THR A 98 17.33 -6.15 9.19
C THR A 98 16.08 -5.38 8.74
N LEU A 99 15.98 -4.12 9.15
CA LEU A 99 14.92 -3.22 8.71
C LEU A 99 15.39 -2.41 7.52
N LEU A 100 14.80 -2.67 6.35
CA LEU A 100 15.06 -1.92 5.13
C LEU A 100 13.91 -0.95 4.85
N SER A 101 14.22 0.35 4.87
CA SER A 101 13.24 1.38 4.49
C SER A 101 13.22 1.55 2.97
N MET A 102 12.03 1.73 2.41
CA MET A 102 11.91 2.05 0.99
C MET A 102 12.25 3.52 0.69
N PRO A 103 12.68 3.85 -0.54
CA PRO A 103 12.92 5.23 -0.94
C PRO A 103 11.66 6.09 -0.95
N SER A 104 11.84 7.41 -0.84
CA SER A 104 10.72 8.35 -0.79
C SER A 104 9.86 8.32 -2.07
N HIS A 105 8.54 8.44 -1.91
CA HIS A 105 7.57 8.48 -3.01
C HIS A 105 7.59 7.26 -3.95
N THR A 106 7.97 6.09 -3.45
CA THR A 106 8.03 4.85 -4.23
C THR A 106 6.92 3.84 -3.92
N SER A 107 6.04 4.13 -2.96
CA SER A 107 5.07 3.15 -2.43
C SER A 107 4.23 2.46 -3.51
N HIS A 108 3.78 3.21 -4.52
CA HIS A 108 2.96 2.67 -5.62
C HIS A 108 3.63 1.55 -6.44
N TYR A 109 4.95 1.42 -6.37
CA TYR A 109 5.74 0.47 -7.13
C TYR A 109 6.52 -0.52 -6.26
N LEU A 110 7.00 -0.07 -5.11
CA LEU A 110 7.88 -0.86 -4.26
C LEU A 110 7.19 -1.46 -3.02
N GLN A 111 6.00 -1.00 -2.58
CA GLN A 111 5.31 -1.57 -1.42
C GLN A 111 4.43 -2.76 -1.85
N PRO A 112 4.76 -4.03 -1.51
CA PRO A 112 3.94 -5.19 -1.82
C PRO A 112 2.48 -5.02 -1.39
N LEU A 113 2.21 -4.67 -0.11
CA LEU A 113 0.86 -4.58 0.43
C LEU A 113 -0.06 -3.59 -0.31
N ASP A 114 0.52 -2.51 -0.88
CA ASP A 114 -0.22 -1.51 -1.66
C ASP A 114 -0.61 -2.01 -3.06
N ARG A 115 0.01 -3.08 -3.57
CA ARG A 115 -0.22 -3.58 -4.94
C ARG A 115 -1.55 -4.30 -5.05
N THR A 116 -1.79 -5.35 -4.25
CA THR A 116 -3.04 -6.11 -4.32
C THR A 116 -3.71 -6.35 -2.98
N VAL A 117 -2.98 -6.62 -1.89
CA VAL A 117 -3.59 -6.94 -0.59
C VAL A 117 -4.49 -5.82 -0.07
N PHE A 118 -4.02 -4.56 0.00
CA PHE A 118 -4.86 -3.45 0.48
C PHE A 118 -6.00 -3.09 -0.45
N LYS A 119 -5.80 -3.22 -1.76
CA LYS A 119 -6.87 -3.04 -2.75
C LYS A 119 -7.96 -4.09 -2.57
N SER A 120 -7.58 -5.35 -2.43
CA SER A 120 -8.48 -6.48 -2.18
C SER A 120 -9.19 -6.34 -0.84
N LEU A 121 -8.46 -5.94 0.21
CA LEU A 121 -9.00 -5.72 1.55
C LEU A 121 -10.07 -4.64 1.55
N LYS A 122 -9.79 -3.47 0.97
CA LYS A 122 -10.77 -2.38 0.86
C LYS A 122 -12.02 -2.85 0.12
N THR A 123 -11.84 -3.56 -0.98
CA THR A 123 -12.94 -4.09 -1.79
C THR A 123 -13.85 -5.03 -0.98
N HIS A 124 -13.27 -6.05 -0.36
CA HIS A 124 -14.02 -7.03 0.43
C HIS A 124 -14.60 -6.43 1.71
N PHE A 125 -13.88 -5.52 2.36
CA PHE A 125 -14.33 -4.86 3.57
C PHE A 125 -15.57 -4.00 3.30
N TYR A 126 -15.55 -3.16 2.26
CA TYR A 126 -16.71 -2.35 1.89
C TYR A 126 -17.90 -3.19 1.42
N GLU A 127 -17.64 -4.34 0.78
CA GLU A 127 -18.70 -5.30 0.49
C GLU A 127 -19.35 -5.85 1.78
N GLN A 128 -18.54 -6.27 2.77
CA GLN A 128 -19.06 -6.76 4.05
C GLN A 128 -19.82 -5.68 4.81
N CYS A 129 -19.34 -4.43 4.81
CA CYS A 129 -20.06 -3.28 5.38
C CYS A 129 -21.44 -3.11 4.72
N ARG A 130 -21.51 -3.15 3.39
CA ARG A 130 -22.77 -3.02 2.64
C ARG A 130 -23.74 -4.15 2.97
N LEU A 131 -23.27 -5.40 3.06
CA LEU A 131 -24.11 -6.55 3.41
C LEU A 131 -24.64 -6.42 4.84
N TRP A 132 -23.80 -6.00 5.78
CA TRP A 132 -24.19 -5.81 7.18
C TRP A 132 -25.26 -4.72 7.34
N LEU A 133 -25.12 -3.59 6.63
CA LEU A 133 -26.10 -2.50 6.64
C LEU A 133 -27.46 -2.94 6.07
N LYS A 134 -27.47 -3.77 5.02
CA LYS A 134 -28.71 -4.35 4.48
C LYS A 134 -29.44 -5.24 5.51
N GLN A 135 -28.68 -6.00 6.29
CA GLN A 135 -29.23 -6.90 7.32
C GLN A 135 -29.63 -6.17 8.61
N ASN A 136 -29.11 -4.96 8.83
CA ASN A 136 -29.34 -4.17 10.04
C ASN A 136 -29.81 -2.74 9.68
N PRO A 137 -31.02 -2.58 9.11
CA PRO A 137 -31.54 -1.27 8.75
C PRO A 137 -31.55 -0.30 9.95
N GLY A 138 -31.08 0.93 9.75
CA GLY A 138 -31.04 1.96 10.77
C GLY A 138 -29.95 1.78 11.85
N ARG A 139 -29.14 0.71 11.78
CA ARG A 139 -27.99 0.53 12.68
C ARG A 139 -26.69 1.02 12.05
N ARG A 140 -25.76 1.45 12.90
CA ARG A 140 -24.42 1.90 12.51
C ARG A 140 -23.37 0.82 12.72
N ILE A 141 -22.35 0.81 11.87
CA ILE A 141 -21.16 0.01 12.09
C ILE A 141 -20.37 0.67 13.21
N THR A 142 -20.13 -0.06 14.28
CA THR A 142 -19.32 0.38 15.43
C THR A 142 -17.93 -0.26 15.37
N ARG A 143 -17.00 0.21 16.20
CA ARG A 143 -15.68 -0.42 16.39
C ARG A 143 -15.78 -1.91 16.76
N LEU A 144 -16.82 -2.33 17.50
CA LEU A 144 -17.06 -3.74 17.81
C LEU A 144 -17.46 -4.55 16.57
N SER A 145 -18.29 -3.98 15.70
CA SER A 145 -18.68 -4.63 14.44
C SER A 145 -17.54 -4.63 13.43
N PHE A 146 -16.68 -3.60 13.45
CA PHE A 146 -15.54 -3.45 12.56
C PHE A 146 -14.65 -4.69 12.54
N GLY A 147 -14.21 -5.18 13.71
CA GLY A 147 -13.34 -6.34 13.79
C GLY A 147 -13.94 -7.59 13.14
N ARG A 148 -15.25 -7.80 13.28
CA ARG A 148 -15.97 -8.92 12.64
C ARG A 148 -16.03 -8.79 11.12
N LEU A 149 -16.26 -7.58 10.62
CA LEU A 149 -16.32 -7.30 9.17
C LEU A 149 -14.92 -7.38 8.56
N LEU A 150 -13.92 -6.88 9.26
CA LEU A 150 -12.51 -6.97 8.89
C LEU A 150 -12.08 -8.42 8.80
N ASN A 151 -12.35 -9.25 9.80
CA ASN A 151 -11.98 -10.67 9.79
C ASN A 151 -12.58 -11.41 8.57
N LYS A 152 -13.85 -11.16 8.23
CA LYS A 152 -14.50 -11.73 7.05
C LYS A 152 -13.88 -11.28 5.72
N ALA A 153 -13.46 -10.02 5.66
CA ALA A 153 -12.81 -9.47 4.47
C ALA A 153 -11.37 -9.96 4.34
N TRP A 154 -10.65 -10.03 5.46
CA TRP A 154 -9.23 -10.38 5.53
C TRP A 154 -8.96 -11.78 4.99
N GLY A 155 -9.76 -12.77 5.38
CA GLY A 155 -9.62 -14.14 4.91
C GLY A 155 -9.77 -14.31 3.38
N LYS A 156 -10.32 -13.31 2.68
CA LYS A 156 -10.40 -13.26 1.22
C LYS A 156 -9.31 -12.38 0.59
N ALA A 157 -8.80 -11.41 1.33
CA ALA A 157 -7.88 -10.40 0.82
C ALA A 157 -6.40 -10.80 0.96
N ALA A 158 -6.04 -11.38 2.10
CA ALA A 158 -4.67 -11.77 2.43
C ALA A 158 -4.44 -13.26 2.10
N SER A 159 -4.62 -13.64 0.83
CA SER A 159 -4.27 -14.98 0.37
C SER A 159 -2.78 -15.07 0.06
N ALA A 160 -2.21 -16.27 0.16
CA ALA A 160 -0.80 -16.50 -0.16
C ALA A 160 -0.48 -16.14 -1.62
N GLU A 161 -1.42 -16.37 -2.54
CA GLU A 161 -1.26 -16.02 -3.95
C GLU A 161 -1.13 -14.51 -4.15
N ASN A 162 -1.91 -13.70 -3.42
CA ASN A 162 -1.79 -12.24 -3.48
C ASN A 162 -0.46 -11.77 -2.92
N ALA A 163 0.00 -12.34 -1.79
CA ALA A 163 1.29 -12.01 -1.20
C ALA A 163 2.45 -12.31 -2.18
N ILE A 164 2.51 -13.53 -2.73
CA ILE A 164 3.56 -13.93 -3.69
C ILE A 164 3.51 -13.03 -4.94
N ALA A 165 2.31 -12.72 -5.46
CA ALA A 165 2.15 -11.83 -6.61
C ALA A 165 2.64 -10.41 -6.31
N ASP A 166 2.39 -9.90 -5.09
CA ASP A 166 2.81 -8.57 -4.64
C ASP A 166 4.34 -8.45 -4.55
N PHE A 167 5.00 -9.43 -3.92
CA PHE A 167 6.47 -9.47 -3.86
C PHE A 167 7.11 -9.61 -5.25
N LYS A 168 6.48 -10.36 -6.15
CA LYS A 168 6.95 -10.49 -7.53
C LYS A 168 6.79 -9.20 -8.32
N ALA A 169 5.69 -8.48 -8.12
CA ALA A 169 5.40 -7.23 -8.83
C ALA A 169 6.32 -6.07 -8.41
N THR A 170 6.87 -6.13 -7.20
CA THR A 170 7.81 -5.13 -6.66
C THR A 170 9.27 -5.46 -6.98
N GLY A 171 9.55 -6.66 -7.51
CA GLY A 171 10.91 -7.12 -7.78
C GLY A 171 11.71 -7.50 -6.55
N VAL A 172 11.07 -7.59 -5.38
CA VAL A 172 11.72 -7.99 -4.12
C VAL A 172 11.91 -9.50 -4.08
N HIS A 173 10.89 -10.28 -4.43
CA HIS A 173 11.00 -11.73 -4.51
C HIS A 173 10.13 -12.33 -5.64
N PRO A 174 10.71 -13.06 -6.62
CA PRO A 174 12.15 -13.22 -6.84
C PRO A 174 12.83 -11.87 -7.10
N PHE A 175 14.08 -11.73 -6.66
CA PHE A 175 14.84 -10.49 -6.85
C PHE A 175 14.93 -10.16 -8.35
N ASN A 176 14.35 -9.02 -8.74
CA ASN A 176 14.30 -8.56 -10.12
C ASN A 176 14.09 -7.02 -10.15
N PRO A 177 15.16 -6.22 -10.15
CA PRO A 177 15.08 -4.77 -10.25
C PRO A 177 14.34 -4.28 -11.51
N SER A 178 14.40 -5.04 -12.60
CA SER A 178 13.70 -4.73 -13.86
C SER A 178 12.19 -4.95 -13.80
N ALA A 179 11.63 -5.42 -12.67
CA ALA A 179 10.19 -5.43 -12.45
C ALA A 179 9.58 -4.02 -12.42
N ILE A 180 10.39 -3.01 -12.08
CA ILE A 180 9.97 -1.61 -12.07
C ILE A 180 10.11 -1.03 -13.48
N PRO A 181 9.00 -0.62 -14.12
CA PRO A 181 9.06 -0.20 -15.51
C PRO A 181 9.70 1.18 -15.65
N ASP A 182 10.44 1.40 -16.75
CA ASP A 182 11.18 2.65 -16.98
C ASP A 182 10.32 3.91 -16.91
N TYR A 183 9.04 3.80 -17.30
CA TYR A 183 8.12 4.94 -17.26
C TYR A 183 7.82 5.43 -15.83
N ALA A 184 8.09 4.61 -14.82
CA ALA A 184 7.90 4.95 -13.41
C ALA A 184 8.90 6.04 -12.94
N PHE A 185 9.97 6.25 -13.72
CA PHE A 185 10.98 7.28 -13.50
C PHE A 185 10.74 8.55 -14.34
N THR A 186 9.78 8.56 -15.27
CA THR A 186 9.59 9.65 -16.25
C THR A 186 9.21 11.00 -15.64
N LEU A 187 8.57 11.00 -14.46
CA LEU A 187 8.26 12.25 -13.74
C LEU A 187 9.51 13.00 -13.27
N GLU A 188 10.66 12.34 -13.20
CA GLU A 188 11.95 12.95 -12.88
C GLU A 188 12.61 13.53 -14.14
N LEU A 189 12.50 12.83 -15.28
CA LEU A 189 13.00 13.31 -16.57
C LEU A 189 12.35 14.65 -16.95
N THR A 190 11.03 14.80 -16.75
CA THR A 190 10.33 16.06 -17.03
C THR A 190 10.76 17.20 -16.08
N LYS A 191 11.03 16.90 -14.81
CA LYS A 191 11.56 17.89 -13.85
C LYS A 191 12.99 18.30 -14.18
N GLN A 192 13.86 17.38 -14.55
CA GLN A 192 15.24 17.67 -14.97
C GLN A 192 15.30 18.50 -16.26
N ILE A 193 14.45 18.20 -17.25
CA ILE A 193 14.33 18.99 -18.49
C ILE A 193 13.84 20.42 -18.18
N SER A 194 12.87 20.59 -17.27
CA SER A 194 12.41 21.92 -16.88
C SER A 194 13.47 22.75 -16.14
N LYS A 195 14.37 22.08 -15.40
CA LYS A 195 15.47 22.72 -14.68
C LYS A 195 16.60 23.15 -15.63
N SER A 196 16.98 22.29 -16.58
CA SER A 196 18.02 22.60 -17.56
C SER A 196 17.61 23.66 -18.59
N GLN A 197 16.32 23.76 -18.93
CA GLN A 197 15.80 24.83 -19.80
C GLN A 197 15.80 26.22 -19.10
N ASN A 198 15.61 26.26 -17.79
CA ASN A 198 15.70 27.50 -17.00
C ASN A 198 17.15 27.95 -16.73
N GLU A 199 18.13 27.03 -16.74
CA GLU A 199 19.55 27.38 -16.66
C GLU A 199 20.11 27.85 -18.01
N CYS A 200 19.61 27.32 -19.13
CA CYS A 200 20.06 27.69 -20.48
C CYS A 200 19.57 29.07 -20.95
N THR A 201 18.59 29.68 -20.26
CA THR A 201 18.06 31.03 -20.57
C THR A 201 18.79 32.17 -19.84
N ALA A 202 19.72 31.88 -18.93
CA ALA A 202 20.44 32.89 -18.14
C ALA A 202 21.74 33.42 -18.79
N THR A 203 22.10 32.97 -19.99
CA THR A 203 23.27 33.47 -20.74
C THR A 203 22.82 34.24 -21.96
N VAL A 204 22.32 35.47 -21.78
CA VAL A 204 22.17 36.45 -22.86
C VAL A 204 23.06 37.65 -22.57
N MET A 205 23.81 38.00 -23.60
CA MET A 205 24.97 38.90 -23.67
C MET A 205 24.73 40.26 -23.00
N VAL A 206 25.69 40.68 -22.17
CA VAL A 206 25.89 42.11 -21.88
C VAL A 206 26.80 42.63 -22.98
N GLU A 207 26.22 43.35 -23.94
CA GLU A 207 26.93 44.29 -24.80
C GLU A 207 26.59 45.73 -24.38
N GLU A 208 27.64 46.56 -24.47
CA GLU A 208 27.84 47.97 -24.11
C GLU A 208 28.00 48.36 -22.63
#